data_AF-A0A091BUN1-F1
#
_entry.id   AF-A0A091BUN1-F1
#
_cell.length_a   1.000
_cell.length_b   1.000
_cell.length_c   1.000
_cell.angle_alpha   90.00
_cell.angle_beta   90.00
_cell.angle_gamma   90.00
#
_symmetry.space_group_name_H-M   'P 1'
#
loop_
_entity.id
_entity.type
_entity.pdbx_description
1 polymer ?
#
loop_
_entity_poly.entity_id
_entity_poly.type
_entity_poly.pdbx_seq_one_letter_code
_entity_poly.pdbx_strand_id
1 'polypeptide(L)'
;MNRLLLAALLSLAGLAPASAAPPADEAIFVEGSRYDAVLSASRGDWRLLPLTGAEVRLRLAEACRAGPTPPPGLWLLSQDAAGRPQLVAPSATPLPAGHPGRIPLVGCGDADTGALAVPDALSDWLRQHSGAIYVTR
;
A
#
# COMPACT_ATOMS: atom_id res chain seq x y z
N MET A 1 36.58 42.53 41.07
CA MET A 1 35.43 43.40 41.39
C MET A 1 34.45 43.35 40.23
N ASN A 2 33.18 43.05 40.53
CA ASN A 2 31.98 43.16 39.65
C ASN A 2 31.95 42.27 38.40
N ARG A 3 30.84 41.67 37.95
CA ARG A 3 29.46 41.52 38.42
C ARG A 3 28.83 40.48 37.47
N LEU A 4 28.08 39.53 38.03
CA LEU A 4 26.79 39.01 37.54
C LEU A 4 26.47 39.03 36.03
N LEU A 5 26.08 37.87 35.48
CA LEU A 5 24.71 37.66 34.98
C LEU A 5 24.47 36.17 34.62
N LEU A 6 23.58 35.54 35.40
CA LEU A 6 22.87 34.32 35.04
C LEU A 6 22.04 34.57 33.79
N ALA A 7 22.15 33.71 32.78
CA ALA A 7 21.14 33.56 31.74
C ALA A 7 20.82 32.06 31.58
N ALA A 8 19.92 31.56 32.43
CA ALA A 8 19.33 30.25 32.27
C ALA A 8 18.19 30.35 31.24
N LEU A 9 18.51 30.08 29.98
CA LEU A 9 17.52 29.89 28.93
C LEU A 9 17.00 28.45 29.02
N LEU A 10 15.89 28.27 29.75
CA LEU A 10 15.08 27.06 29.70
C LEU A 10 14.44 26.95 28.31
N SER A 11 15.07 26.18 27.43
CA SER A 11 14.48 25.74 26.17
C SER A 11 13.34 24.76 26.48
N LEU A 12 12.10 25.26 26.57
CA LEU A 12 10.92 24.41 26.47
C LEU A 12 10.86 23.84 25.04
N ALA A 13 11.51 22.70 24.83
CA ALA A 13 11.25 21.86 23.67
C ALA A 13 9.81 21.34 23.80
N GLY A 14 8.88 22.01 23.11
CA GLY A 14 7.53 21.51 22.94
C GLY A 14 7.59 20.17 22.22
N LEU A 15 7.38 19.09 22.96
CA LEU A 15 7.07 17.79 22.36
C LEU A 15 5.73 17.95 21.65
N ALA A 16 5.78 18.13 20.33
CA ALA A 16 4.61 17.94 19.50
C ALA A 16 4.09 16.51 19.74
N PRO A 17 2.80 16.31 20.02
CA PRO A 17 2.25 14.97 20.08
C PRO A 17 2.48 14.34 18.71
N ALA A 18 3.24 13.25 18.67
CA ALA A 18 3.26 12.38 17.51
C ALA A 18 1.81 11.93 17.30
N SER A 19 1.19 12.42 16.23
CA SER A 19 -0.12 11.94 15.81
C SER A 19 0.05 10.46 15.50
N ALA A 20 -0.24 9.61 16.47
CA ALA A 20 -0.26 8.18 16.29
C ALA A 20 -1.37 7.91 15.26
N ALA A 21 -0.96 7.56 14.05
CA ALA A 21 -1.90 7.05 13.07
C ALA A 21 -2.71 5.94 13.75
N PRO A 22 -4.05 5.98 13.69
CA PRO A 22 -4.86 4.95 14.31
C PRO A 22 -4.37 3.58 13.82
N PRO A 23 -4.36 2.56 14.70
CA PRO A 23 -3.97 1.22 14.29
C PRO A 23 -4.83 0.85 13.09
N ALA A 24 -4.17 0.58 11.96
CA ALA A 24 -4.82 0.17 10.70
C ALA A 24 -5.66 -1.12 10.85
N ASP A 25 -5.69 -1.73 12.04
CA ASP A 25 -6.49 -2.90 12.38
C ASP A 25 -7.95 -2.59 12.73
N GLU A 26 -8.31 -1.35 13.13
CA GLU A 26 -9.68 -1.08 13.62
C GLU A 26 -10.66 -0.55 12.56
N ALA A 27 -10.23 -0.39 11.30
CA ALA A 27 -11.16 -0.07 10.22
C ALA A 27 -10.79 -0.80 8.92
N ILE A 28 -11.82 -1.47 8.37
CA ILE A 28 -11.95 -2.08 7.02
C ILE A 28 -11.50 -3.54 6.88
N PHE A 29 -11.70 -4.37 7.90
CA PHE A 29 -12.37 -5.63 7.62
C PHE A 29 -13.87 -5.34 7.66
N VAL A 30 -14.52 -5.15 6.51
CA VAL A 30 -15.99 -5.20 6.49
C VAL A 30 -16.32 -6.68 6.56
N GLU A 31 -16.88 -7.14 7.67
CA GLU A 31 -17.44 -8.48 7.78
C GLU A 31 -18.37 -8.72 6.56
N GLY A 32 -18.04 -9.71 5.71
CA GLY A 32 -18.74 -9.98 4.45
C GLY A 32 -18.15 -9.35 3.18
N SER A 33 -17.12 -8.50 3.26
CA SER A 33 -16.39 -8.04 2.07
C SER A 33 -15.51 -9.17 1.53
N ARG A 34 -15.83 -9.64 0.32
CA ARG A 34 -15.00 -10.58 -0.44
C ARG A 34 -13.93 -9.78 -1.17
N TYR A 35 -12.68 -10.03 -0.81
CA TYR A 35 -11.53 -9.58 -1.61
C TYR A 35 -11.29 -10.57 -2.74
N ASP A 36 -10.90 -10.06 -3.90
CA ASP A 36 -10.52 -10.87 -5.06
C ASP A 36 -9.05 -11.28 -4.99
N ALA A 37 -8.21 -10.52 -4.26
CA ALA A 37 -6.85 -10.92 -3.95
C ALA A 37 -6.34 -10.34 -2.63
N VAL A 38 -5.33 -10.99 -2.07
CA VAL A 38 -4.56 -10.52 -0.92
C VAL A 38 -3.09 -10.41 -1.31
N LEU A 39 -2.47 -9.26 -1.07
CA LEU A 39 -1.04 -9.03 -1.24
C LEU A 39 -0.38 -8.92 0.13
N SER A 40 0.58 -9.80 0.43
CA SER A 40 1.51 -9.62 1.54
C SER A 40 2.70 -8.79 1.07
N ALA A 41 2.69 -7.51 1.38
CA ALA A 41 3.60 -6.54 0.79
C ALA A 41 5.07 -6.79 1.17
N SER A 42 5.36 -7.20 2.42
CA SER A 42 6.73 -7.55 2.84
C SER A 42 7.29 -8.80 2.16
N ARG A 43 6.42 -9.72 1.72
CA ARG A 43 6.82 -11.00 1.13
C ARG A 43 6.71 -11.04 -0.39
N GLY A 44 6.00 -10.07 -0.98
CA GLY A 44 5.60 -10.15 -2.38
C GLY A 44 4.79 -11.42 -2.67
N ASP A 45 3.97 -11.86 -1.72
CA ASP A 45 3.12 -13.03 -1.89
C ASP A 45 1.70 -12.56 -2.25
N TRP A 46 1.20 -13.02 -3.38
CA TRP A 46 -0.16 -12.81 -3.84
C TRP A 46 -0.99 -14.07 -3.61
N ARG A 47 -2.22 -13.87 -3.15
CA ARG A 47 -3.23 -14.91 -3.03
C ARG A 47 -4.48 -14.45 -3.74
N LEU A 48 -4.82 -15.10 -4.84
CA LEU A 48 -6.00 -14.81 -5.64
C LEU A 48 -7.16 -15.63 -5.10
N LEU A 49 -8.27 -14.96 -4.82
CA LEU A 49 -9.45 -15.46 -4.13
C LEU A 49 -10.67 -15.39 -5.08
N PRO A 50 -10.70 -16.18 -6.15
CA PRO A 50 -11.77 -16.09 -7.13
C PRO A 50 -13.12 -16.46 -6.50
N LEU A 51 -14.20 -15.88 -7.01
CA LEU A 51 -15.57 -16.20 -6.57
C LEU A 51 -15.92 -17.68 -6.79
N THR A 52 -15.30 -18.30 -7.80
CA THR A 52 -15.42 -19.71 -8.15
C THR A 52 -14.04 -20.29 -8.52
N GLY A 53 -13.84 -21.58 -8.27
CA GLY A 53 -12.57 -22.25 -8.55
C GLY A 53 -11.61 -22.27 -7.36
N ALA A 54 -10.37 -22.65 -7.63
CA ALA A 54 -9.34 -22.80 -6.60
C ALA A 54 -8.65 -21.46 -6.30
N GLU A 55 -8.29 -21.26 -5.03
CA GLU A 55 -7.34 -20.23 -4.63
C GLU A 55 -6.00 -20.45 -5.32
N VAL A 56 -5.41 -19.38 -5.86
CA VAL A 56 -4.08 -19.41 -6.49
C VAL A 56 -3.11 -18.61 -5.65
N ARG A 57 -1.94 -19.18 -5.34
CA ARG A 57 -0.86 -18.49 -4.63
C ARG A 57 0.32 -18.26 -5.56
N LEU A 58 0.81 -17.03 -5.56
CA LEU A 58 1.92 -16.59 -6.39
C LEU A 58 2.94 -15.89 -5.50
N ARG A 59 4.19 -16.34 -5.54
CA ARG A 59 5.30 -15.64 -4.90
C ARG A 59 6.08 -14.88 -5.96
N LEU A 60 6.27 -13.58 -5.76
CA LEU A 60 7.08 -12.78 -6.65
C LEU A 60 8.57 -13.12 -6.50
N ALA A 61 9.23 -13.37 -7.63
CA ALA A 61 10.68 -13.44 -7.69
C ALA A 61 11.29 -12.14 -7.15
N GLU A 62 12.45 -12.22 -6.50
CA GLU A 62 13.12 -11.05 -5.90
C GLU A 62 13.30 -9.91 -6.91
N ALA A 63 13.71 -10.24 -8.14
CA ALA A 63 13.88 -9.28 -9.24
C ALA A 63 12.59 -8.55 -9.64
N CYS A 64 11.41 -9.08 -9.29
CA CYS A 64 10.11 -8.48 -9.55
C CYS A 64 9.57 -7.68 -8.35
N ARG A 65 10.21 -7.74 -7.18
CA ARG A 65 9.79 -6.98 -5.98
C ARG A 65 10.35 -5.56 -5.98
N ALA A 66 10.29 -4.90 -7.14
CA ALA A 66 10.72 -3.53 -7.32
C ALA A 66 9.54 -2.55 -7.26
N GLY A 67 9.83 -1.30 -6.90
CA GLY A 67 8.85 -0.23 -6.78
C GLY A 67 8.34 0.03 -5.37
N PRO A 68 7.31 0.87 -5.21
CA PRO A 68 6.80 1.25 -3.90
C PRO A 68 6.03 0.09 -3.26
N THR A 69 6.21 -0.09 -1.96
CA THR A 69 5.39 -1.01 -1.16
C THR A 69 4.03 -0.33 -0.88
N PRO A 70 2.90 -0.87 -1.38
CA PRO A 70 1.60 -0.28 -1.09
C PRO A 70 1.34 -0.28 0.42
N PRO A 71 0.85 0.83 0.99
CA PRO A 71 0.39 0.85 2.37
C PRO A 71 -0.66 -0.24 2.65
N PRO A 72 -0.62 -0.87 3.85
CA PRO A 72 -1.63 -1.85 4.24
C PRO A 72 -3.05 -1.27 4.21
N GLY A 73 -4.02 -2.09 3.83
CA GLY A 73 -5.43 -1.71 3.75
C GLY A 73 -6.11 -2.17 2.46
N LEU A 74 -7.32 -1.66 2.25
CA LEU A 74 -8.12 -1.95 1.06
C LEU A 74 -7.61 -1.14 -0.14
N TRP A 75 -7.49 -1.79 -1.29
CA TRP A 75 -7.21 -1.15 -2.57
C TRP A 75 -8.22 -1.65 -3.60
N LEU A 76 -8.70 -0.75 -4.45
CA LEU A 76 -9.55 -1.11 -5.58
C LEU A 76 -8.68 -1.35 -6.81
N LEU A 77 -8.94 -2.46 -7.50
CA LEU A 77 -8.34 -2.74 -8.79
C LEU A 77 -9.13 -2.03 -9.87
N SER A 78 -8.45 -1.15 -10.60
CA SER A 78 -9.03 -0.35 -11.67
C SER A 78 -8.08 -0.33 -12.87
N GLN A 79 -8.47 0.38 -13.92
CA GLN A 79 -7.64 0.62 -15.10
C GLN A 79 -7.45 2.13 -15.30
N ASP A 80 -6.32 2.55 -15.86
CA ASP A 80 -6.10 3.92 -16.31
C ASP A 80 -6.79 4.20 -17.65
N ALA A 81 -6.66 5.42 -18.18
CA ALA A 81 -7.25 5.79 -19.47
C ALA A 81 -6.70 4.99 -20.67
N ALA A 82 -5.54 4.33 -20.51
CA ALA A 82 -4.94 3.46 -21.51
C ALA A 82 -5.28 1.97 -21.27
N GLY A 83 -6.15 1.65 -20.31
CA GLY A 83 -6.53 0.27 -19.97
C GLY A 83 -5.50 -0.48 -19.12
N ARG A 84 -4.48 0.21 -18.59
CA ARG A 84 -3.44 -0.43 -17.77
C ARG A 84 -3.92 -0.59 -16.32
N PRO A 85 -3.69 -1.75 -15.69
CA PRO A 85 -4.15 -1.99 -14.34
C PRO A 85 -3.46 -1.07 -13.33
N GLN A 86 -4.22 -0.62 -12.33
CA GLN A 86 -3.73 0.22 -11.22
C GLN A 86 -4.48 -0.10 -9.93
N LEU A 87 -3.80 0.05 -8.80
CA LEU A 87 -4.41 0.06 -7.48
C LEU A 87 -4.87 1.49 -7.16
N VAL A 88 -6.10 1.64 -6.67
CA VAL A 88 -6.68 2.91 -6.25
C VAL A 88 -7.15 2.80 -4.82
N ALA A 89 -6.63 3.67 -3.95
CA ALA A 89 -7.01 3.72 -2.55
C ALA A 89 -8.41 4.35 -2.40
N PRO A 90 -9.41 3.64 -1.85
CA PRO A 90 -10.64 4.28 -1.39
C PRO A 90 -10.35 5.21 -0.20
N SER A 91 -11.27 6.14 0.08
CA SER A 91 -11.12 7.17 1.13
C SER A 91 -10.82 6.62 2.53
N ALA A 92 -11.21 5.37 2.79
CA ALA A 92 -10.98 4.73 4.07
C ALA A 92 -9.52 4.21 4.22
N THR A 93 -8.76 4.08 3.14
CA THR A 93 -7.38 3.58 3.19
C THR A 93 -6.47 4.61 3.84
N PRO A 94 -5.80 4.28 4.96
CA PRO A 94 -4.86 5.20 5.57
C PRO A 94 -3.62 5.34 4.69
N LEU A 95 -3.44 6.52 4.10
CA LEU A 95 -2.31 6.83 3.24
C LEU A 95 -1.32 7.78 3.93
N PRO A 96 0.00 7.62 3.71
CA PRO A 96 0.98 8.64 4.09
C PRO A 96 0.66 9.99 3.45
N ALA A 97 1.03 11.08 4.12
CA ALA A 97 0.85 12.43 3.58
C ALA A 97 1.55 12.58 2.22
N GLY A 98 0.84 13.12 1.23
CA GLY A 98 1.35 13.30 -0.13
C GLY A 98 1.29 12.05 -1.02
N HIS A 99 0.82 10.91 -0.52
CA HIS A 99 0.65 9.72 -1.35
C HIS A 99 -0.45 9.96 -2.41
N PRO A 100 -0.24 9.61 -3.69
CA PRO A 100 -1.18 9.91 -4.78
C PRO A 100 -2.50 9.12 -4.73
N GLY A 101 -2.64 8.21 -3.77
CA GLY A 101 -3.76 7.25 -3.68
C GLY A 101 -3.90 6.32 -4.89
N ARG A 102 -2.90 6.26 -5.77
CA ARG A 102 -2.89 5.42 -6.98
C ARG A 102 -1.51 4.81 -7.17
N ILE A 103 -1.47 3.54 -7.55
CA ILE A 103 -0.22 2.82 -7.83
C ILE A 103 -0.42 2.07 -9.15
N PRO A 104 0.23 2.48 -10.25
CA PRO A 104 0.23 1.72 -11.49
C PRO A 104 0.81 0.32 -11.28
N LEU A 105 0.25 -0.66 -11.99
CA LEU A 105 0.80 -2.02 -12.05
C LEU A 105 1.51 -2.21 -13.39
N VAL A 106 2.78 -2.60 -13.34
CA VAL A 106 3.64 -2.75 -14.51
C VAL A 106 4.31 -4.13 -14.52
N GLY A 107 4.87 -4.53 -15.67
CA GLY A 107 5.63 -5.76 -15.76
C GLY A 107 6.87 -5.72 -14.86
N CYS A 108 7.38 -6.89 -14.44
CA CYS A 108 8.56 -6.98 -13.57
C CYS A 108 9.80 -6.23 -14.11
N GLY A 109 9.93 -6.08 -15.43
CA GLY A 109 11.05 -5.38 -16.08
C GLY A 109 10.90 -3.85 -16.15
N ASP A 110 9.70 -3.33 -15.88
CA ASP A 110 9.34 -1.92 -16.08
C ASP A 110 9.11 -1.18 -14.74
N ALA A 111 9.47 -1.80 -13.62
CA ALA A 111 9.28 -1.23 -12.29
C ALA A 111 10.07 0.07 -12.11
N ASP A 112 9.43 1.08 -11.55
CA ASP A 112 10.07 2.34 -11.16
C ASP A 112 9.63 2.76 -9.75
N THR A 113 10.02 3.95 -9.30
CA THR A 113 9.69 4.45 -7.95
C THR A 113 8.19 4.68 -7.72
N GLY A 114 7.37 4.75 -8.77
CA GLY A 114 5.94 5.04 -8.71
C GLY A 114 5.04 3.84 -9.02
N ALA A 115 5.57 2.77 -9.61
CA ALA A 115 4.79 1.63 -10.08
C ALA A 115 5.17 0.31 -9.40
N LEU A 116 4.16 -0.51 -9.08
CA LEU A 116 4.37 -1.83 -8.51
C LEU A 116 4.57 -2.85 -9.63
N ALA A 117 5.70 -3.54 -9.61
CA ALA A 117 5.96 -4.63 -10.53
C ALA A 117 5.14 -5.89 -10.20
N VAL A 118 4.57 -6.49 -11.25
CA VAL A 118 3.84 -7.75 -11.20
C VAL A 118 4.23 -8.63 -12.40
N PRO A 119 4.22 -9.98 -12.25
CA PRO A 119 4.42 -10.89 -13.37
C PRO A 119 3.30 -10.76 -14.40
N ASP A 120 3.60 -11.00 -15.67
CA ASP A 120 2.63 -10.85 -16.77
C ASP A 120 1.36 -11.65 -16.52
N ALA A 121 1.48 -12.90 -16.06
CA ALA A 121 0.33 -13.75 -15.73
C ALA A 121 -0.57 -13.14 -14.63
N LEU A 122 0.02 -12.48 -13.63
CA LEU A 122 -0.76 -11.77 -12.61
C LEU A 122 -1.37 -10.50 -13.20
N SER A 123 -0.62 -9.74 -14.00
CA SER A 123 -1.15 -8.55 -14.68
C SER A 123 -2.33 -8.88 -15.59
N ASP A 124 -2.28 -10.00 -16.32
CA ASP A 124 -3.35 -10.48 -17.18
C ASP A 124 -4.58 -10.88 -16.39
N TRP A 125 -4.38 -11.58 -15.27
CA TRP A 125 -5.47 -11.92 -14.37
C TRP A 125 -6.14 -10.65 -13.83
N LEU A 126 -5.34 -9.70 -13.35
CA LEU A 126 -5.81 -8.42 -12.81
C LEU A 126 -6.53 -7.55 -13.86
N ARG A 127 -6.14 -7.63 -15.14
CA ARG A 127 -6.88 -6.94 -16.21
C ARG A 127 -8.29 -7.50 -16.42
N GLN A 128 -8.47 -8.80 -16.19
CA GLN A 128 -9.74 -9.50 -16.40
C GLN A 128 -10.67 -9.47 -15.19
N HIS A 129 -10.15 -9.07 -14.03
CA HIS A 129 -10.91 -9.01 -12.79
C HIS A 129 -11.01 -7.56 -12.32
N SER A 130 -12.23 -7.07 -12.09
CA SER A 130 -12.46 -5.83 -11.35
C SER A 130 -12.77 -6.20 -9.91
N GLY A 131 -12.05 -5.66 -8.94
CA GLY A 131 -12.14 -6.21 -7.60
C GLY A 131 -11.47 -5.43 -6.49
N ALA A 132 -11.57 -5.99 -5.29
CA ALA A 132 -10.94 -5.48 -4.09
C ALA A 132 -9.68 -6.29 -3.77
N ILE A 133 -8.57 -5.59 -3.57
CA ILE A 133 -7.29 -6.16 -3.14
C ILE A 133 -7.03 -5.73 -1.70
N TYR A 134 -6.80 -6.69 -0.81
CA TYR A 134 -6.37 -6.39 0.54
C TYR A 134 -4.86 -6.48 0.65
N VAL A 135 -4.21 -5.39 1.06
CA VAL A 135 -2.77 -5.35 1.28
C VAL A 135 -2.49 -5.56 2.76
N THR A 136 -1.74 -6.60 3.08
CA THR A 136 -1.21 -6.85 4.42
C THR A 136 0.24 -6.41 4.48
N ARG A 137 0.73 -6.25 5.72
CA ARG A 137 2.17 -6.22 5.95
C ARG A 137 2.81 -7.52 5.49
#